data_AF-A0A963SY14-F1
#
_entry.id   AF-A0A963SY14-F1
#
_cell.length_a   1.000
_cell.length_b   1.000
_cell.length_c   1.000
_cell.angle_alpha   90.00
_cell.angle_beta   90.00
_cell.angle_gamma   90.00
#
_symmetry.space_group_name_H-M   'P 1'
#
loop_
_entity.id
_entity.type
_entity.pdbx_description
1 polymer ?
#
loop_
_entity_poly.entity_id
_entity_poly.type
_entity_poly.pdbx_seq_one_letter_code
_entity_poly.pdbx_strand_id
1 'polypeptide(L)'
;MISQFTGALVRALLVMVLIATPSLMLPGVNNDTTQIVALVALFAAALTFFEYASTYPGLVEFRDAPPFNRLRFLSLFATVLLLSTIVRGQTDPTTLTNFIEVLGNKLGESIDVPYSPVRLVVLMLPDDMNLEHLVLVRTAAGISYMISLLTLVFFVATMRFISWPTRMGSFNVWINLPTFDPTTGGDVVERLQRDARFNIALGFLLPFLIPAAVKLAALAFVPVTLESPQTLIWTMTAWAFLPASLFMRGIAMGRIAGMIAEKRRHNNSSAEESDFLLA
;
A
#
# COMPACT_ATOMS: atom_id res chain seq x y z
N MET A 1 24.12 -11.08 -11.72
CA MET A 1 24.60 -9.75 -11.25
C MET A 1 24.07 -8.62 -12.12
N ILE A 2 24.41 -8.51 -13.41
CA ILE A 2 23.95 -7.40 -14.28
C ILE A 2 22.42 -7.23 -14.28
N SER A 3 21.65 -8.29 -14.52
CA SER A 3 20.17 -8.23 -14.51
C SER A 3 19.57 -7.75 -13.16
N GLN A 4 20.19 -8.12 -12.03
CA GLN A 4 19.77 -7.68 -10.69
C GLN A 4 20.01 -6.18 -10.51
N PHE A 5 21.21 -5.71 -10.83
CA PHE A 5 21.57 -4.28 -10.75
C PHE A 5 20.68 -3.42 -11.66
N THR A 6 20.47 -3.85 -12.91
CA THR A 6 19.55 -3.17 -13.84
C THR A 6 18.13 -3.14 -13.27
N GLY A 7 17.65 -4.26 -12.73
CA GLY A 7 16.32 -4.32 -12.10
C GLY A 7 16.20 -3.42 -10.87
N ALA A 8 17.24 -3.33 -10.04
CA ALA A 8 17.28 -2.44 -8.89
C ALA A 8 17.24 -0.97 -9.32
N LEU A 9 18.01 -0.61 -10.36
CA LEU A 9 18.04 0.74 -10.92
C LEU A 9 16.67 1.17 -11.46
N VAL A 10 16.01 0.30 -12.24
CA VAL A 10 14.67 0.60 -12.77
C VAL A 10 13.67 0.85 -11.63
N ARG A 11 13.69 0.03 -10.58
CA ARG A 11 12.81 0.23 -9.41
C ARG A 11 13.11 1.54 -8.67
N ALA A 12 14.39 1.87 -8.48
CA ALA A 12 14.81 3.12 -7.87
C ALA A 12 14.30 4.35 -8.66
N LEU A 13 14.45 4.32 -9.99
CA LEU A 13 13.94 5.39 -10.86
C LEU A 13 12.41 5.49 -10.81
N LEU A 14 11.70 4.36 -10.79
CA LEU A 14 10.25 4.34 -10.66
C LEU A 14 9.77 4.94 -9.33
N VAL A 15 10.46 4.64 -8.21
CA VAL A 15 10.17 5.25 -6.91
C VAL A 15 10.48 6.75 -6.90
N MET A 16 11.58 7.16 -7.54
CA MET A 16 11.91 8.58 -7.70
C MET A 16 10.80 9.33 -8.44
N VAL A 17 10.35 8.80 -9.58
CA VAL A 17 9.27 9.39 -10.38
C VAL A 17 7.97 9.45 -9.59
N LEU A 18 7.60 8.37 -8.88
CA LEU A 18 6.43 8.33 -8.01
C LEU A 18 6.43 9.50 -7.00
N ILE A 19 7.55 9.73 -6.31
CA ILE A 19 7.65 10.77 -5.28
C ILE A 19 7.66 12.18 -5.90
N ALA A 20 8.34 12.34 -7.04
CA ALA A 20 8.41 13.63 -7.72
C ALA A 20 7.08 14.02 -8.41
N THR A 21 6.19 13.07 -8.70
CA THR A 21 4.98 13.27 -9.52
C THR A 21 4.13 14.47 -9.07
N PRO A 22 3.74 14.64 -7.79
CA PRO A 22 2.94 15.79 -7.38
C PRO A 22 3.66 17.12 -7.64
N SER A 23 4.95 17.20 -7.31
CA SER A 23 5.73 18.44 -7.50
C SER A 23 5.96 18.79 -8.96
N LEU A 24 6.05 17.78 -9.83
CA LEU A 24 6.23 17.98 -11.28
C LEU A 24 4.93 18.36 -12.00
N MET A 25 3.77 17.94 -11.46
CA MET A 25 2.47 18.17 -12.09
C MET A 25 1.77 19.44 -11.62
N LEU A 26 1.95 19.82 -10.35
CA LEU A 26 1.25 20.95 -9.76
C LEU A 26 1.91 22.28 -10.14
N PRO A 27 1.13 23.29 -10.57
CA PRO A 27 1.66 24.63 -10.80
C PRO A 27 1.95 25.33 -9.47
N GLY A 28 2.85 26.32 -9.50
CA GLY A 28 3.09 27.20 -8.34
C GLY A 28 3.81 26.55 -7.15
N VAL A 29 4.41 25.37 -7.32
CA VAL A 29 5.25 24.76 -6.27
C VAL A 29 6.51 25.61 -6.11
N ASN A 30 6.76 26.09 -4.89
CA ASN A 30 7.92 26.93 -4.61
C ASN A 30 9.24 26.14 -4.71
N ASN A 31 10.35 26.86 -4.84
CA ASN A 31 11.68 26.27 -4.99
C ASN A 31 12.08 25.41 -3.79
N ASP A 32 11.76 25.85 -2.57
CA ASP A 32 12.07 25.13 -1.34
C ASP A 32 11.39 23.76 -1.30
N THR A 33 10.10 23.70 -1.63
CA THR A 33 9.34 22.44 -1.72
C THR A 33 9.90 21.54 -2.80
N THR A 34 10.22 22.10 -3.97
CA THR A 34 10.82 21.33 -5.08
C THR A 34 12.15 20.70 -4.66
N GLN A 35 13.00 21.44 -3.94
CA GLN A 35 14.28 20.94 -3.44
C GLN A 35 14.10 19.83 -2.39
N ILE A 36 13.15 20.01 -1.45
CA ILE A 36 12.83 19.00 -0.44
C ILE A 36 12.31 17.71 -1.11
N VAL A 37 11.39 17.83 -2.08
CA VAL A 37 10.85 16.68 -2.80
C VAL A 37 11.95 15.97 -3.60
N ALA A 38 12.82 16.71 -4.28
CA ALA A 38 13.95 16.13 -5.01
C ALA A 38 14.90 15.36 -4.08
N LEU A 39 15.20 15.91 -2.90
CA LEU A 39 16.03 15.25 -1.89
C LEU A 39 15.38 13.96 -1.38
N VAL A 40 14.10 14.00 -1.01
CA VAL A 40 13.33 12.83 -0.56
C VAL A 40 13.26 11.77 -1.65
N ALA A 41 13.00 12.17 -2.90
CA ALA A 41 12.96 11.25 -4.04
C ALA A 41 14.32 10.57 -4.28
N LEU A 42 15.42 11.32 -4.17
CA LEU A 42 16.77 10.79 -4.32
C LEU A 42 17.11 9.79 -3.20
N PHE A 43 16.79 10.12 -1.93
CA PHE A 43 17.00 9.21 -0.81
C PHE A 43 16.17 7.93 -0.95
N ALA A 44 14.89 8.03 -1.27
CA ALA A 44 14.03 6.87 -1.47
C ALA A 44 14.49 6.00 -2.64
N ALA A 45 14.97 6.60 -3.73
CA ALA A 45 15.55 5.90 -4.86
C ALA A 45 16.83 5.16 -4.46
N ALA A 46 17.73 5.81 -3.71
CA ALA A 46 18.95 5.19 -3.20
C ALA A 46 18.64 4.01 -2.29
N LEU A 47 17.73 4.17 -1.32
CA LEU A 47 17.28 3.08 -0.44
C LEU A 47 16.70 1.91 -1.26
N THR A 48 15.84 2.20 -2.24
CA THR A 48 15.28 1.18 -3.12
C THR A 48 16.37 0.48 -3.93
N PHE A 49 17.35 1.22 -4.45
CA PHE A 49 18.46 0.63 -5.19
C PHE A 49 19.26 -0.34 -4.31
N PHE A 50 19.68 0.09 -3.12
CA PHE A 50 20.46 -0.76 -2.20
C PHE A 50 19.68 -2.00 -1.77
N GLU A 51 18.39 -1.86 -1.50
CA GLU A 51 17.52 -2.97 -1.10
C GLU A 51 17.43 -4.07 -2.17
N TYR A 52 17.31 -3.69 -3.45
CA TYR A 52 17.17 -4.63 -4.56
C TYR A 52 18.50 -5.04 -5.19
N ALA A 53 19.58 -4.28 -4.97
CA ALA A 53 20.93 -4.64 -5.38
C ALA A 53 21.59 -5.65 -4.41
N SER A 54 21.14 -5.69 -3.16
CA SER A 54 21.62 -6.66 -2.15
C SER A 54 21.03 -8.06 -2.36
N THR A 55 21.81 -9.10 -2.07
CA THR A 55 21.34 -10.49 -1.97
C THR A 55 20.79 -10.81 -0.58
N TYR A 56 21.23 -10.08 0.45
CA TYR A 56 20.80 -10.25 1.83
C TYR A 56 19.43 -9.62 2.08
N PRO A 57 18.68 -10.09 3.10
CA PRO A 57 17.45 -9.45 3.54
C PRO A 57 17.71 -7.99 3.94
N GLY A 58 16.82 -7.12 3.51
CA GLY A 58 16.81 -5.71 3.92
C GLY A 58 15.47 -5.36 4.59
N LEU A 59 14.94 -4.19 4.29
CA LEU A 59 13.72 -3.66 4.89
C LEU A 59 12.45 -4.07 4.15
N VAL A 60 12.54 -4.40 2.86
CA VAL A 60 11.37 -4.62 2.01
C VAL A 60 10.90 -6.06 2.11
N GLU A 61 9.79 -6.23 2.82
CA GLU A 61 9.07 -7.51 2.84
C GLU A 61 8.53 -7.87 1.45
N PHE A 62 8.44 -9.17 1.18
CA PHE A 62 7.97 -9.74 -0.07
C PHE A 62 8.78 -9.27 -1.29
N ARG A 63 10.06 -8.89 -1.08
CA ARG A 63 10.97 -8.34 -2.11
C ARG A 63 10.90 -9.10 -3.43
N ASP A 64 10.99 -10.43 -3.35
CA ASP A 64 11.06 -11.35 -4.47
C ASP A 64 9.76 -12.16 -4.62
N ALA A 65 8.61 -11.53 -4.37
CA ALA A 65 7.30 -12.15 -4.46
C ALA A 65 6.36 -11.42 -5.45
N PRO A 66 6.56 -11.54 -6.77
CA PRO A 66 5.52 -11.15 -7.72
C PRO A 66 4.24 -11.96 -7.45
N PRO A 67 3.02 -11.39 -7.49
CA PRO A 67 2.65 -10.05 -7.93
C PRO A 67 2.67 -8.96 -6.84
N PHE A 68 3.02 -9.28 -5.59
CA PHE A 68 2.83 -8.45 -4.40
C PHE A 68 3.37 -7.02 -4.56
N ASN A 69 4.69 -6.88 -4.75
CA ASN A 69 5.32 -5.57 -4.86
C ASN A 69 4.95 -4.82 -6.16
N ARG A 70 4.57 -5.54 -7.22
CA ARG A 70 4.13 -4.93 -8.48
C ARG A 70 2.77 -4.24 -8.29
N LEU A 71 1.81 -4.92 -7.66
CA LEU A 71 0.49 -4.36 -7.38
C LEU A 71 0.57 -3.21 -6.38
N ARG A 72 1.42 -3.33 -5.36
CA ARG A 72 1.69 -2.23 -4.41
C ARG A 72 2.22 -0.99 -5.12
N PHE A 73 3.23 -1.12 -5.96
CA PHE A 73 3.77 0.01 -6.70
C PHE A 73 2.73 0.62 -7.66
N LEU A 74 2.07 -0.20 -8.47
CA LEU A 74 1.09 0.28 -9.45
C LEU A 74 -0.09 1.02 -8.81
N SER A 75 -0.64 0.47 -7.72
CA SER A 75 -1.74 1.11 -6.99
C SER A 75 -1.32 2.42 -6.32
N LEU A 76 -0.13 2.45 -5.70
CA LEU A 76 0.43 3.66 -5.11
C LEU A 76 0.66 4.75 -6.16
N PHE A 77 1.27 4.39 -7.29
CA PHE A 77 1.50 5.31 -8.40
C PHE A 77 0.21 5.83 -9.02
N ALA A 78 -0.76 4.94 -9.29
CA ALA A 78 -2.07 5.34 -9.79
C ALA A 78 -2.77 6.31 -8.84
N THR A 79 -2.69 6.07 -7.53
CA THR A 79 -3.28 6.95 -6.50
C THR A 79 -2.63 8.34 -6.55
N VAL A 80 -1.30 8.42 -6.45
CA VAL A 80 -0.57 9.69 -6.48
C VAL A 80 -0.82 10.45 -7.78
N LEU A 81 -0.80 9.76 -8.92
CA LEU A 81 -1.01 10.37 -10.23
C LEU A 81 -2.42 10.95 -10.37
N LEU A 82 -3.45 10.18 -9.98
CA LEU A 82 -4.85 10.61 -10.10
C LEU A 82 -5.16 11.75 -9.12
N LEU A 83 -4.67 11.67 -7.88
CA LEU A 83 -4.80 12.76 -6.92
C LEU A 83 -4.09 14.02 -7.39
N SER A 84 -2.87 13.90 -7.93
CA SER A 84 -2.14 15.05 -8.51
C SER A 84 -2.91 15.67 -9.68
N THR A 85 -3.58 14.84 -10.48
CA THR A 85 -4.39 15.32 -11.61
C THR A 85 -5.65 16.05 -11.14
N ILE A 86 -6.35 15.54 -10.11
CA ILE A 86 -7.51 16.21 -9.52
C ILE A 86 -7.12 17.58 -8.95
N VAL A 87 -6.03 17.62 -8.17
CA VAL A 87 -5.59 18.86 -7.53
C VAL A 87 -5.09 19.87 -8.56
N ARG A 88 -4.39 19.43 -9.60
CA ARG A 88 -4.01 20.29 -10.74
C ARG A 88 -5.22 20.88 -11.45
N GLY A 89 -6.31 20.13 -11.56
CA GLY A 89 -7.55 20.58 -12.21
C GLY A 89 -8.19 21.80 -11.56
N GLN A 90 -7.89 22.06 -10.28
CA GLN A 90 -8.39 23.22 -9.55
C GLN A 90 -7.80 24.55 -10.07
N THR A 91 -6.61 24.52 -10.69
CA THR A 91 -5.95 25.71 -11.22
C THR A 91 -5.84 25.70 -12.74
N ASP A 92 -5.55 24.55 -13.34
CA ASP A 92 -5.37 24.37 -14.77
C ASP A 92 -6.38 23.32 -15.31
N PRO A 93 -7.68 23.67 -15.42
CA PRO A 93 -8.69 22.73 -15.85
C PRO A 93 -8.49 22.32 -17.31
N THR A 94 -8.58 21.02 -17.55
CA THR A 94 -8.54 20.37 -18.87
C THR A 94 -9.66 19.34 -18.95
N THR A 95 -9.97 18.84 -20.16
CA THR A 95 -10.95 17.75 -20.31
C THR A 95 -10.59 16.53 -19.46
N LEU A 96 -9.30 16.19 -19.36
CA LEU A 96 -8.84 15.04 -18.58
C LEU A 96 -9.00 15.27 -17.07
N THR A 97 -8.61 16.44 -16.56
CA THR A 97 -8.71 16.75 -15.12
C THR A 97 -10.17 16.78 -14.69
N ASN A 98 -11.05 17.40 -15.49
CA ASN A 98 -12.48 17.47 -15.21
C ASN A 98 -13.13 16.09 -15.24
N PHE A 99 -12.74 15.23 -16.17
CA PHE A 99 -13.23 13.85 -16.23
C PHE A 99 -12.85 13.06 -14.97
N ILE A 100 -11.58 13.13 -14.56
CA ILE A 100 -11.09 12.43 -13.36
C ILE A 100 -11.77 12.98 -12.10
N GLU A 101 -11.96 14.30 -12.01
CA GLU A 101 -12.65 14.94 -10.89
C GLU A 101 -14.11 14.50 -10.80
N VAL A 102 -14.87 14.52 -11.91
CA VAL A 102 -16.26 14.05 -11.93
C VAL A 102 -16.36 12.59 -11.53
N LEU A 103 -15.45 11.75 -12.03
CA LEU A 103 -15.37 10.34 -11.64
C LEU A 103 -15.09 10.20 -10.14
N GLY A 104 -14.08 10.89 -9.62
CA GLY A 104 -13.72 10.89 -8.21
C GLY A 104 -14.84 11.39 -7.31
N ASN A 105 -15.58 12.41 -7.75
CA ASN A 105 -16.69 12.98 -7.02
C ASN A 105 -17.84 11.98 -6.90
N LYS A 106 -18.21 11.32 -8.01
CA LYS A 106 -19.24 10.27 -8.01
C LYS A 106 -18.87 9.07 -7.15
N LEU A 107 -17.60 8.64 -7.20
CA LEU A 107 -17.08 7.59 -6.33
C LEU A 107 -17.17 8.03 -4.86
N GLY A 108 -16.72 9.24 -4.56
CA GLY A 108 -16.83 9.87 -3.24
C GLY A 108 -18.26 9.86 -2.72
N GLU A 109 -19.21 10.40 -3.48
CA GLU A 109 -20.64 10.41 -3.14
C GLU A 109 -21.20 9.02 -2.87
N SER A 110 -20.85 8.03 -3.68
CA SER A 110 -21.36 6.66 -3.51
C SER A 110 -20.84 5.97 -2.25
N ILE A 111 -19.61 6.25 -1.84
CA ILE A 111 -19.01 5.65 -0.64
C ILE A 111 -19.37 6.45 0.61
N ASP A 112 -19.67 7.75 0.47
CA ASP A 112 -19.93 8.72 1.54
C ASP A 112 -21.29 8.54 2.23
N VAL A 113 -21.53 7.33 2.76
CA VAL A 113 -22.69 6.97 3.58
C VAL A 113 -22.37 7.04 5.07
N PRO A 114 -23.36 7.04 5.99
CA PRO A 114 -23.11 7.04 7.43
C PRO A 114 -22.11 5.95 7.85
N TYR A 115 -21.14 6.34 8.69
CA TYR A 115 -20.05 5.48 9.19
C TYR A 115 -19.07 4.93 8.16
N SER A 116 -19.16 5.35 6.89
CA SER A 116 -18.16 4.97 5.88
C SER A 116 -16.79 5.61 6.17
N PRO A 117 -15.69 4.98 5.70
CA PRO A 117 -14.36 5.54 5.90
C PRO A 117 -14.18 6.89 5.18
N VAL A 118 -14.81 7.07 4.00
CA VAL A 118 -14.82 8.36 3.29
C VAL A 118 -15.56 9.43 4.08
N ARG A 119 -16.72 9.12 4.68
CA ARG A 119 -17.43 10.04 5.57
C ARG A 119 -16.57 10.47 6.75
N LEU A 120 -15.84 9.52 7.35
CA LEU A 120 -14.95 9.82 8.48
C LEU A 120 -13.79 10.73 8.09
N VAL A 121 -13.25 10.62 6.87
CA VAL A 121 -12.24 11.57 6.36
C VAL A 121 -12.82 12.99 6.28
N VAL A 122 -14.05 13.15 5.80
CA VAL A 122 -14.69 14.48 5.75
C VAL A 122 -14.94 15.01 7.17
N LEU A 123 -15.40 14.16 8.09
CA LEU A 123 -15.69 14.54 9.48
C LEU A 123 -14.44 14.88 10.29
N MET A 124 -13.24 14.44 9.87
CA MET A 124 -11.99 14.77 10.56
C MET A 124 -11.57 16.23 10.34
N LEU A 125 -12.11 16.88 9.30
CA LEU A 125 -11.84 18.29 8.99
C LEU A 125 -12.54 19.23 10.00
N PRO A 126 -12.08 20.49 10.09
CA PRO A 126 -12.79 21.55 10.81
C PRO A 126 -14.20 21.80 10.27
N ASP A 127 -15.10 22.28 11.13
CA ASP A 127 -16.52 22.47 10.77
C ASP A 127 -16.75 23.77 9.96
N ASP A 128 -15.77 24.67 9.91
CA ASP A 128 -15.79 25.96 9.21
C ASP A 128 -15.16 25.93 7.81
N MET A 129 -14.80 24.74 7.31
CA MET A 129 -14.21 24.58 5.97
C MET A 129 -15.19 24.96 4.85
N ASN A 130 -14.67 25.61 3.80
CA ASN A 130 -15.43 25.89 2.58
C ASN A 130 -15.97 24.58 1.95
N LEU A 131 -17.20 24.63 1.45
CA LEU A 131 -17.87 23.52 0.79
C LEU A 131 -17.06 22.96 -0.40
N GLU A 132 -16.44 23.84 -1.20
CA GLU A 132 -15.61 23.40 -2.33
C GLU A 132 -14.43 22.54 -1.87
N HIS A 133 -13.79 22.91 -0.77
CA HIS A 133 -12.69 22.13 -0.20
C HIS A 133 -13.16 20.81 0.41
N LEU A 134 -14.31 20.81 1.09
CA LEU A 134 -14.93 19.57 1.59
C LEU A 134 -15.20 18.59 0.45
N VAL A 135 -15.71 19.09 -0.69
CA VAL A 135 -15.95 18.30 -1.90
C VAL A 135 -14.64 17.79 -2.49
N LEU A 136 -13.59 18.60 -2.53
CA LEU A 136 -12.26 18.20 -3.01
C LEU A 136 -11.68 17.06 -2.16
N VAL A 137 -11.70 17.21 -0.83
CA VAL A 137 -11.20 16.16 0.09
C VAL A 137 -12.04 14.88 -0.03
N ARG A 138 -13.37 14.99 -0.12
CA ARG A 138 -14.25 13.83 -0.35
C ARG A 138 -13.95 13.12 -1.67
N THR A 139 -13.71 13.88 -2.74
CA THR A 139 -13.35 13.37 -4.07
C THR A 139 -12.02 12.63 -4.01
N ALA A 140 -11.01 13.21 -3.36
CA ALA A 140 -9.70 12.60 -3.16
C ALA A 140 -9.76 11.32 -2.31
N ALA A 141 -10.53 11.34 -1.22
CA ALA A 141 -10.77 10.16 -0.39
C ALA A 141 -11.51 9.06 -1.17
N GLY A 142 -12.54 9.42 -1.94
CA GLY A 142 -13.31 8.49 -2.74
C GLY A 142 -12.49 7.74 -3.78
N ILE A 143 -11.70 8.46 -4.59
CA ILE A 143 -10.89 7.83 -5.65
C ILE A 143 -9.73 7.02 -5.06
N SER A 144 -9.04 7.52 -4.04
CA SER A 144 -7.92 6.79 -3.41
C SER A 144 -8.41 5.51 -2.71
N TYR A 145 -9.54 5.58 -2.00
CA TYR A 145 -10.16 4.41 -1.38
C TYR A 145 -10.67 3.39 -2.42
N MET A 146 -11.26 3.86 -3.53
CA MET A 146 -11.66 2.96 -4.62
C MET A 146 -10.46 2.22 -5.22
N ILE A 147 -9.35 2.92 -5.46
CA ILE A 147 -8.11 2.28 -5.94
C ILE A 147 -7.62 1.24 -4.94
N SER A 148 -7.67 1.52 -3.63
CA SER A 148 -7.24 0.58 -2.60
C SER A 148 -8.12 -0.69 -2.58
N LEU A 149 -9.45 -0.55 -2.67
CA LEU A 149 -10.37 -1.68 -2.78
C LEU A 149 -10.14 -2.50 -4.04
N LEU A 150 -10.02 -1.86 -5.20
CA LEU A 150 -9.73 -2.54 -6.47
C LEU A 150 -8.40 -3.29 -6.40
N THR A 151 -7.38 -2.70 -5.77
CA THR A 151 -6.08 -3.33 -5.56
C THR A 151 -6.21 -4.61 -4.75
N LEU A 152 -7.02 -4.63 -3.69
CA LEU A 152 -7.28 -5.82 -2.89
C LEU A 152 -8.00 -6.91 -3.70
N VAL A 153 -9.01 -6.53 -4.48
CA VAL A 153 -9.73 -7.46 -5.37
C VAL A 153 -8.77 -8.07 -6.39
N PHE A 154 -8.00 -7.24 -7.10
CA PHE A 154 -7.01 -7.71 -8.07
C PHE A 154 -5.92 -8.55 -7.43
N PHE A 155 -5.46 -8.21 -6.23
CA PHE A 155 -4.47 -8.98 -5.49
C PHE A 155 -4.98 -10.39 -5.18
N VAL A 156 -6.18 -10.51 -4.59
CA VAL A 156 -6.80 -11.80 -4.27
C VAL A 156 -7.05 -12.61 -5.55
N ALA A 157 -7.59 -12.00 -6.59
CA ALA A 157 -7.83 -12.65 -7.87
C ALA A 157 -6.52 -13.18 -8.48
N THR A 158 -5.49 -12.34 -8.58
CA THR A 158 -4.19 -12.71 -9.14
C THR A 158 -3.55 -13.85 -8.34
N MET A 159 -3.60 -13.75 -7.00
CA MET A 159 -3.13 -14.82 -6.12
C MET A 159 -3.89 -16.13 -6.38
N ARG A 160 -5.20 -16.08 -6.59
CA ARG A 160 -6.03 -17.28 -6.86
C ARG A 160 -5.67 -17.93 -8.20
N PHE A 161 -5.55 -17.15 -9.27
CA PHE A 161 -5.30 -17.68 -10.61
C PHE A 161 -3.84 -18.13 -10.84
N ILE A 162 -2.85 -17.42 -10.28
CA ILE A 162 -1.43 -17.73 -10.50
C ILE A 162 -0.94 -18.90 -9.63
N SER A 163 -1.76 -19.40 -8.69
CA SER A 163 -1.35 -20.44 -7.73
C SER A 163 -0.05 -20.07 -7.00
N TRP A 164 0.13 -18.77 -6.73
CA TRP A 164 1.25 -18.24 -5.98
C TRP A 164 1.30 -18.83 -4.56
N PRO A 165 2.46 -19.06 -3.92
CA PRO A 165 3.81 -18.91 -4.43
C PRO A 165 4.32 -20.16 -5.17
N THR A 166 3.56 -21.26 -5.18
CA THR A 166 4.02 -22.60 -5.59
C THR A 166 4.54 -22.66 -7.04
N ARG A 167 3.96 -21.89 -7.96
CA ARG A 167 4.40 -21.84 -9.37
C ARG A 167 5.65 -20.99 -9.61
N MET A 168 6.15 -20.27 -8.60
CA MET A 168 7.25 -19.32 -8.75
C MET A 168 8.60 -19.84 -8.23
N GLY A 169 8.69 -21.13 -7.94
CA GLY A 169 9.88 -21.76 -7.35
C GLY A 169 9.80 -21.84 -5.83
N SER A 170 10.94 -22.07 -5.17
CA SER A 170 11.01 -22.12 -3.71
C SER A 170 10.86 -20.72 -3.11
N PHE A 171 9.83 -20.54 -2.27
CA PHE A 171 9.64 -19.28 -1.54
C PHE A 171 10.67 -19.18 -0.41
N ASN A 172 11.64 -18.28 -0.55
CA ASN A 172 12.62 -18.02 0.50
C ASN A 172 12.00 -17.11 1.58
N VAL A 173 11.60 -17.73 2.70
CA VAL A 173 10.98 -17.06 3.84
C VAL A 173 11.90 -16.00 4.45
N TRP A 174 13.20 -16.29 4.60
CA TRP A 174 14.16 -15.38 5.22
C TRP A 174 14.37 -14.08 4.43
N ILE A 175 14.39 -14.17 3.09
CA ILE A 175 14.51 -12.99 2.23
C ILE A 175 13.20 -12.19 2.18
N ASN A 176 12.05 -12.87 2.13
CA ASN A 176 10.75 -12.22 1.94
C ASN A 176 10.08 -11.78 3.24
N LEU A 177 10.49 -12.31 4.38
CA LEU A 177 10.02 -11.93 5.72
C LEU A 177 11.24 -11.66 6.61
N PRO A 178 12.02 -10.60 6.33
CA PRO A 178 13.26 -10.30 7.04
C PRO A 178 13.04 -10.00 8.53
N THR A 179 11.85 -9.51 8.88
CA THR A 179 11.44 -9.20 10.26
C THR A 179 10.92 -10.42 11.02
N PHE A 180 10.73 -11.55 10.34
CA PHE A 180 10.23 -12.78 10.94
C PHE A 180 11.39 -13.72 11.27
N ASP A 181 11.67 -13.88 12.56
CA ASP A 181 12.64 -14.88 13.02
C ASP A 181 11.97 -16.27 13.15
N PRO A 182 12.36 -17.28 12.35
CA PRO A 182 11.81 -18.63 12.43
C PRO A 182 12.37 -19.44 13.61
N THR A 183 13.41 -18.96 14.29
CA THR A 183 14.10 -19.67 15.38
C THR A 183 13.63 -19.26 16.77
N THR A 184 13.03 -18.08 16.93
CA THR A 184 12.37 -17.67 18.17
C THR A 184 11.13 -18.55 18.43
N GLY A 185 11.05 -19.12 19.64
CA GLY A 185 10.21 -20.27 19.99
C GLY A 185 8.72 -20.26 19.59
N GLY A 186 8.13 -21.46 19.56
CA GLY A 186 6.77 -21.74 19.12
C GLY A 186 6.70 -22.27 17.67
N ASP A 187 5.51 -22.64 17.22
CA ASP A 187 5.33 -23.10 15.84
C ASP A 187 5.30 -21.94 14.84
N VAL A 188 6.12 -22.04 13.80
CA VAL A 188 6.21 -21.05 12.70
C VAL A 188 4.86 -20.85 12.02
N VAL A 189 4.08 -21.92 11.81
CA VAL A 189 2.77 -21.83 11.13
C VAL A 189 1.78 -21.04 11.99
N GLU A 190 1.68 -21.37 13.28
CA GLU A 190 0.80 -20.67 14.21
C GLU A 190 1.11 -19.17 14.29
N ARG A 191 2.39 -18.82 14.40
CA ARG A 191 2.84 -17.41 14.43
C ARG A 191 2.48 -16.67 13.15
N LEU A 192 2.77 -17.26 11.98
CA LEU A 192 2.40 -16.64 10.70
C LEU A 192 0.88 -16.48 10.55
N GLN A 193 0.08 -17.42 11.03
CA GLN A 193 -1.39 -17.30 11.02
C GLN A 193 -1.88 -16.18 11.95
N ARG A 194 -1.29 -16.05 13.13
CA ARG A 194 -1.62 -14.97 14.07
C ARG A 194 -1.29 -13.61 13.48
N ASP A 195 -0.07 -13.46 12.93
CA ASP A 195 0.39 -12.21 12.34
C ASP A 195 -0.45 -11.86 11.09
N ALA A 196 -0.86 -12.88 10.32
CA ALA A 196 -1.79 -12.72 9.20
C ALA A 196 -3.14 -12.15 9.64
N ARG A 197 -3.76 -12.73 10.69
CA ARG A 197 -5.03 -12.25 11.25
C ARG A 197 -4.91 -10.83 11.78
N PHE A 198 -3.81 -10.51 12.48
CA PHE A 198 -3.56 -9.16 12.99
C PHE A 198 -3.47 -8.14 11.85
N ASN A 199 -2.72 -8.45 10.80
CA ASN A 199 -2.56 -7.56 9.64
C ASN A 199 -3.88 -7.35 8.87
N ILE A 200 -4.70 -8.39 8.72
CA ILE A 200 -6.03 -8.28 8.10
C ILE A 200 -6.94 -7.42 8.96
N ALA A 201 -7.00 -7.67 10.27
CA ALA A 201 -7.82 -6.88 11.20
C ALA A 201 -7.41 -5.41 11.21
N LEU A 202 -6.11 -5.13 11.30
CA LEU A 202 -5.59 -3.76 11.28
C LEU A 202 -5.83 -3.09 9.91
N GLY A 203 -5.60 -3.79 8.80
CA GLY A 203 -5.88 -3.29 7.46
C GLY A 203 -7.36 -2.97 7.24
N PHE A 204 -8.28 -3.67 7.91
CA PHE A 204 -9.71 -3.34 7.87
C PHE A 204 -10.06 -2.15 8.76
N LEU A 205 -9.48 -2.06 9.96
CA LEU A 205 -9.83 -1.03 10.96
C LEU A 205 -9.21 0.34 10.66
N LEU A 206 -7.99 0.41 10.12
CA LEU A 206 -7.26 1.66 9.95
C LEU A 206 -7.96 2.75 9.12
N PRO A 207 -8.69 2.46 8.03
CA PRO A 207 -9.43 3.49 7.29
C PRO A 207 -10.43 4.25 8.16
N PHE A 208 -10.92 3.63 9.23
CA PHE A 208 -11.83 4.22 10.22
C PHE A 208 -11.09 4.84 11.40
N LEU A 209 -10.06 4.14 11.92
CA LEU A 209 -9.30 4.59 13.08
C LEU A 209 -8.47 5.84 12.79
N ILE A 210 -7.88 5.95 11.59
CA ILE A 210 -7.01 7.09 11.25
C ILE A 210 -7.80 8.41 11.29
N PRO A 211 -8.92 8.59 10.56
CA PRO A 211 -9.66 9.84 10.62
C PRO A 211 -10.23 10.12 12.02
N ALA A 212 -10.69 9.09 12.74
CA ALA A 212 -11.16 9.24 14.12
C ALA A 212 -10.05 9.74 15.06
N ALA A 213 -8.85 9.17 14.96
CA ALA A 213 -7.70 9.60 15.74
C ALA A 213 -7.28 11.04 15.40
N VAL A 214 -7.32 11.43 14.12
CA VAL A 214 -7.05 12.82 13.69
C VAL A 214 -8.09 13.78 14.28
N LYS A 215 -9.39 13.46 14.23
CA LYS A 215 -10.44 14.30 14.84
C LYS A 215 -10.28 14.42 16.35
N LEU A 216 -9.90 13.34 17.04
CA LEU A 216 -9.62 13.38 18.48
C LEU A 216 -8.38 14.20 18.81
N ALA A 217 -7.31 14.08 18.02
CA ALA A 217 -6.09 14.86 18.20
C ALA A 217 -6.33 16.37 18.04
N ALA A 218 -7.28 16.75 17.16
CA ALA A 218 -7.68 18.14 16.96
C ALA A 218 -8.32 18.81 18.21
N LEU A 219 -8.65 18.04 19.26
CA LEU A 219 -9.08 18.60 20.55
C LEU A 219 -7.92 19.20 21.36
N ALA A 220 -6.68 18.76 21.11
CA ALA A 220 -5.49 19.17 21.84
C ALA A 220 -4.46 19.90 20.97
N PHE A 221 -4.56 19.78 19.65
CA PHE A 221 -3.60 20.34 18.68
C PHE A 221 -4.32 21.10 17.56
N VAL A 222 -3.55 21.84 16.76
CA VAL A 222 -4.08 22.55 15.58
C VAL A 222 -4.71 21.53 14.60
N PRO A 223 -5.98 21.73 14.19
CA PRO A 223 -6.65 20.82 13.27
C PRO A 223 -5.95 20.70 11.91
N VAL A 224 -6.00 19.50 11.33
CA VAL A 224 -5.47 19.24 9.98
C VAL A 224 -6.49 19.73 8.95
N THR A 225 -6.14 20.77 8.18
CA THR A 225 -7.04 21.38 7.17
C THR A 225 -6.95 20.73 5.79
N LEU A 226 -5.82 20.08 5.47
CA LEU A 226 -5.49 19.52 4.15
C LEU A 226 -5.52 20.55 3.00
N GLU A 227 -5.33 21.84 3.27
CA GLU A 227 -5.34 22.90 2.25
C GLU A 227 -4.11 22.87 1.34
N SER A 228 -2.96 22.42 1.87
CA SER A 228 -1.76 22.22 1.06
C SER A 228 -1.96 21.07 0.07
N PRO A 229 -1.79 21.30 -1.25
CA PRO A 229 -1.88 20.26 -2.28
C PRO A 229 -1.04 19.01 -2.00
N GLN A 230 0.21 19.21 -1.58
CA GLN A 230 1.13 18.12 -1.25
C GLN A 230 0.62 17.34 -0.03
N THR A 231 0.16 18.03 1.00
CA THR A 231 -0.39 17.38 2.20
C THR A 231 -1.64 16.58 1.86
N LEU A 232 -2.59 17.13 1.09
CA LEU A 232 -3.77 16.41 0.65
C LEU A 232 -3.43 15.12 -0.10
N ILE A 233 -2.56 15.21 -1.11
CA ILE A 233 -2.17 14.07 -1.95
C ILE A 233 -1.53 12.98 -1.10
N TRP A 234 -0.52 13.32 -0.28
CA TRP A 234 0.20 12.33 0.51
C TRP A 234 -0.63 11.77 1.67
N THR A 235 -1.45 12.57 2.34
CA THR A 235 -2.33 12.09 3.41
C THR A 235 -3.39 11.13 2.87
N MET A 236 -4.07 11.46 1.76
CA MET A 236 -5.06 10.56 1.16
C MET A 236 -4.41 9.30 0.58
N THR A 237 -3.23 9.44 -0.03
CA THR A 237 -2.45 8.30 -0.48
C THR A 237 -2.11 7.36 0.69
N ALA A 238 -1.54 7.88 1.77
CA ALA A 238 -1.17 7.08 2.93
C ALA A 238 -2.39 6.44 3.61
N TRP A 239 -3.46 7.21 3.81
CA TRP A 239 -4.71 6.74 4.42
C TRP A 239 -5.33 5.57 3.65
N ALA A 240 -5.34 5.61 2.31
CA ALA A 240 -5.90 4.53 1.51
C ALA A 240 -4.91 3.35 1.30
N PHE A 241 -3.62 3.64 1.14
CA PHE A 241 -2.61 2.64 0.75
C PHE A 241 -2.07 1.81 1.91
N LEU A 242 -1.89 2.42 3.10
CA LEU A 242 -1.35 1.70 4.26
C LEU A 242 -2.26 0.53 4.69
N PRO A 243 -3.59 0.71 4.83
CA PRO A 243 -4.46 -0.38 5.22
C PRO A 243 -4.54 -1.48 4.16
N ALA A 244 -4.59 -1.12 2.88
CA ALA A 244 -4.53 -2.09 1.79
C ALA A 244 -3.22 -2.88 1.78
N SER A 245 -2.08 -2.24 2.06
CA SER A 245 -0.78 -2.91 2.17
C SER A 245 -0.75 -3.93 3.32
N LEU A 246 -1.31 -3.59 4.49
CA LEU A 246 -1.42 -4.52 5.61
C LEU A 246 -2.37 -5.68 5.28
N PHE A 247 -3.49 -5.41 4.63
CA PHE A 247 -4.43 -6.45 4.22
C PHE A 247 -3.78 -7.44 3.24
N MET A 248 -3.07 -6.95 2.21
CA MET A 248 -2.30 -7.79 1.28
C MET A 248 -1.25 -8.61 2.03
N ARG A 249 -0.49 -7.98 2.93
CA ARG A 249 0.52 -8.64 3.77
C ARG A 249 -0.09 -9.78 4.58
N GLY A 250 -1.22 -9.54 5.22
CA GLY A 250 -1.91 -10.54 6.03
C GLY A 250 -2.38 -11.74 5.20
N ILE A 251 -3.01 -11.49 4.03
CA ILE A 251 -3.38 -12.57 3.09
C ILE A 251 -2.16 -13.39 2.66
N ALA A 252 -1.06 -12.72 2.30
CA ALA A 252 0.15 -13.38 1.84
C ALA A 252 0.77 -14.27 2.93
N MET A 253 0.89 -13.77 4.17
CA MET A 253 1.39 -14.55 5.30
C MET A 253 0.50 -15.73 5.63
N GLY A 254 -0.83 -15.55 5.65
CA GLY A 254 -1.78 -16.62 5.92
C GLY A 254 -1.69 -17.74 4.88
N ARG A 255 -1.49 -17.38 3.61
CA ARG A 255 -1.28 -18.36 2.54
C ARG A 255 0.03 -19.13 2.66
N ILE A 256 1.12 -18.44 3.01
CA ILE A 256 2.42 -19.09 3.26
C ILE A 256 2.30 -20.08 4.42
N ALA A 257 1.63 -19.69 5.50
CA ALA A 257 1.40 -20.57 6.65
C ALA A 257 0.64 -21.85 6.25
N GLY A 258 -0.43 -21.71 5.46
CA GLY A 258 -1.18 -22.85 4.94
C GLY A 258 -0.34 -23.80 4.09
N MET A 259 0.48 -23.26 3.18
CA MET A 259 1.39 -24.06 2.35
C MET A 259 2.43 -24.81 3.19
N ILE A 260 3.00 -24.18 4.23
CA ILE A 260 3.95 -24.84 5.14
C ILE A 260 3.26 -25.99 5.90
N ALA A 261 2.04 -25.76 6.38
CA ALA A 261 1.25 -26.78 7.08
C ALA A 261 0.95 -27.99 6.18
N GLU A 262 0.51 -27.75 4.93
CA GLU A 262 0.25 -28.80 3.94
C GLU A 262 1.52 -29.61 3.63
N LYS A 263 2.66 -28.94 3.42
CA LYS A 263 3.93 -29.61 3.15
C LYS A 263 4.40 -30.49 4.31
N ARG A 264 4.21 -30.05 5.55
CA ARG A 264 4.52 -30.86 6.75
C ARG A 264 3.62 -32.09 6.83
N ARG A 265 2.32 -31.95 6.57
CA ARG A 265 1.37 -33.07 6.57
C ARG A 265 1.76 -34.13 5.53
N HIS A 266 2.13 -33.72 4.32
CA HIS A 266 2.59 -34.64 3.28
C HIS A 266 3.89 -35.37 3.65
N ASN A 267 4.88 -34.66 4.22
CA ASN A 267 6.13 -35.28 4.63
C ASN A 267 5.92 -36.32 5.75
N ASN A 268 5.05 -36.03 6.71
CA ASN A 268 4.73 -36.98 7.80
C ASN A 268 4.02 -38.23 7.24
N SER A 269 3.03 -38.07 6.36
CA SER A 269 2.37 -39.23 5.74
C SER A 269 3.32 -40.10 4.91
N SER A 270 4.27 -39.46 4.21
CA SER A 270 5.27 -40.20 3.42
C SER A 270 6.29 -40.93 4.29
N ALA A 271 6.63 -40.38 5.46
CA ALA A 271 7.50 -41.05 6.43
C ALA A 271 6.81 -42.28 7.05
N GLU A 272 5.54 -42.15 7.43
CA GLU A 272 4.72 -43.27 7.94
C GLU A 272 4.57 -44.39 6.90
N GLU A 273 4.36 -44.04 5.63
CA GLU A 273 4.27 -45.01 4.53
C GLU A 273 5.61 -45.71 4.26
N SER A 274 6.74 -45.00 4.35
CA SER A 274 8.06 -45.63 4.25
C SER A 274 8.38 -46.55 5.42
N ASP A 275 8.01 -46.20 6.64
CA ASP A 275 8.22 -47.05 7.82
C ASP A 275 7.35 -48.32 7.74
N PHE A 276 6.13 -48.22 7.20
CA PHE A 276 5.26 -49.37 6.95
C PHE A 276 5.79 -50.33 5.88
N LEU A 277 6.46 -49.82 4.84
CA LEU A 277 7.07 -50.64 3.78
C LEU A 277 8.40 -51.28 4.18
N LEU A 278 9.05 -50.79 5.24
CA LEU A 278 10.30 -51.32 5.77
C LEU A 278 10.10 -52.28 6.97
N ALA A 279 8.87 -52.42 7.46
CA ALA A 279 8.46 -53.35 8.52
C ALA A 279 7.92 -54.67 7.96
#